data_AF-A0AAI9K0T2-F1
#
_entry.id   AF-A0AAI9K0T2-F1
#
_cell.length_a   1.000
_cell.length_b   1.000
_cell.length_c   1.000
_cell.angle_alpha   90.00
_cell.angle_beta   90.00
_cell.angle_gamma   90.00
#
_symmetry.space_group_name_H-M   'P 1'
#
loop_
_entity.id
_entity.type
_entity.pdbx_description
1 polymer ?
#
loop_
_entity_poly.entity_id
_entity_poly.type
_entity_poly.pdbx_seq_one_letter_code
_entity_poly.pdbx_strand_id
1 'polypeptide(L)'
;MSANSRNRTEYEISKARRRFAIIFLAAVVATAGMISFIITKQAVDNMRSKIVNLISSNNQQLGYNVDNYLVGIEDTVALFFSDDQLCEYDATDDSLDEFTRIQQEAAIQNRISDLGVFDNFTDFGVVYSNDKSVGWISNTTLQAFPDGGIYTYFTGHINDEKTMSGWFFDYLNSPDRLFYVKKLNENAVIVTSFYSRELSSVVNLSHELKDMRVCLVNDFEEVAYSNNAKCVGEKIEVNLPKENDDFEYQTNSDGYVISVAQCSNGWRVVSYIGESEIFKEVGRLKLYSFVATLVLALLVVVTGSIVLKRIYTPVSGAIEELKQKAEYDQLTGLMNKASFGEVVGSCLEEKSETVTHVFIMIDMDNFKKVNDTLGHGEGDVVLSKTAELFTKMLGADSVIGRVGGDEFAVYRKFTGWTLESVRKKMEFELRLLAEDFTRTISKQYTECNLSLSAGVYIVDGENSSDYESMMKKADTALYKSKRNGKSQYSWFVENQD
;
A
#
# COMPACT_ATOMS: atom_id res chain seq x y z
N MET A 1 35.06 -33.17 -15.25
CA MET A 1 33.77 -32.55 -15.65
C MET A 1 32.92 -32.03 -14.47
N SER A 2 33.31 -32.17 -13.19
CA SER A 2 32.45 -31.83 -12.03
C SER A 2 32.46 -30.36 -11.59
N ALA A 3 33.51 -29.58 -11.88
CA ALA A 3 33.57 -28.17 -11.48
C ALA A 3 32.59 -27.27 -12.26
N ASN A 4 32.28 -27.64 -13.51
CA ASN A 4 31.44 -26.84 -14.40
C ASN A 4 29.93 -27.06 -14.15
N SER A 5 29.54 -28.21 -13.57
CA SER A 5 28.16 -28.46 -13.14
C SER A 5 27.84 -27.71 -11.85
N ARG A 6 28.75 -27.71 -10.86
CA ARG A 6 28.59 -27.05 -9.55
C ARG A 6 28.35 -25.54 -9.66
N ASN A 7 29.16 -24.84 -10.48
CA ASN A 7 28.98 -23.40 -10.73
C ASN A 7 27.66 -23.08 -11.44
N ARG A 8 27.16 -24.00 -12.28
CA ARG A 8 25.89 -23.82 -13.01
C ARG A 8 24.69 -24.00 -12.07
N THR A 9 24.75 -24.93 -11.13
CA THR A 9 23.71 -25.14 -10.13
C THR A 9 23.61 -23.95 -9.17
N GLU A 10 24.72 -23.43 -8.67
CA GLU A 10 24.73 -22.25 -7.79
C GLU A 10 24.22 -20.99 -8.49
N TYR A 11 24.60 -20.81 -9.77
CA TYR A 11 24.10 -19.70 -10.59
C TYR A 11 22.58 -19.78 -10.79
N GLU A 12 22.03 -20.95 -11.12
CA GLU A 12 20.59 -21.12 -11.29
C GLU A 12 19.81 -20.94 -9.97
N ILE A 13 20.37 -21.38 -8.83
CA ILE A 13 19.78 -21.13 -7.51
C ILE A 13 19.77 -19.62 -7.18
N SER A 14 20.87 -18.92 -7.41
CA SER A 14 20.97 -17.46 -7.23
C SER A 14 19.96 -16.70 -8.09
N LYS A 15 19.83 -17.08 -9.36
CA LYS A 15 18.89 -16.51 -10.32
C LYS A 15 17.43 -16.78 -9.93
N ALA A 16 17.11 -18.00 -9.49
CA ALA A 16 15.78 -18.35 -8.99
C ALA A 16 15.40 -17.53 -7.75
N ARG A 17 16.34 -17.33 -6.81
CA ARG A 17 16.13 -16.47 -5.64
C ARG A 17 15.84 -15.02 -6.01
N ARG A 18 16.61 -14.45 -6.94
CA ARG A 18 16.38 -13.08 -7.42
C ARG A 18 14.99 -12.93 -8.06
N ARG A 19 14.58 -13.89 -8.89
CA ARG A 19 13.24 -13.91 -9.49
C ARG A 19 12.13 -14.01 -8.44
N PHE A 20 12.28 -14.90 -7.47
CA PHE A 20 11.31 -15.06 -6.39
C PHE A 20 11.18 -13.77 -5.56
N ALA A 21 12.31 -13.14 -5.20
CA ALA A 21 12.31 -11.87 -4.47
C ALA A 21 11.61 -10.74 -5.25
N ILE A 22 11.81 -10.65 -6.56
CA ILE A 22 11.15 -9.66 -7.43
C ILE A 22 9.64 -9.93 -7.49
N ILE A 23 9.22 -11.19 -7.67
CA ILE A 23 7.81 -11.57 -7.74
C ILE A 23 7.12 -11.29 -6.39
N PHE A 24 7.77 -11.62 -5.28
CA PHE A 24 7.26 -11.35 -3.94
C PHE A 24 7.13 -9.85 -3.68
N LEU A 25 8.15 -9.05 -4.02
CA LEU A 25 8.09 -7.59 -3.93
C LEU A 25 6.92 -7.03 -4.77
N ALA A 26 6.77 -7.49 -6.01
CA ALA A 26 5.67 -7.06 -6.88
C ALA A 26 4.30 -7.41 -6.27
N ALA A 27 4.15 -8.60 -5.67
CA ALA A 27 2.92 -9.02 -5.02
C ALA A 27 2.60 -8.18 -3.76
N VAL A 28 3.61 -7.85 -2.94
CA VAL A 28 3.44 -6.99 -1.76
C VAL A 28 3.04 -5.57 -2.18
N VAL A 29 3.71 -5.00 -3.18
CA VAL A 29 3.38 -3.66 -3.69
C VAL A 29 1.97 -3.64 -4.30
N ALA A 30 1.59 -4.67 -5.06
CA ALA A 30 0.27 -4.76 -5.68
C ALA A 30 -0.85 -4.89 -4.63
N THR A 31 -0.68 -5.75 -3.62
CA THR A 31 -1.68 -5.93 -2.57
C THR A 31 -1.80 -4.69 -1.69
N ALA A 32 -0.69 -4.09 -1.27
CA ALA A 32 -0.69 -2.85 -0.49
C ALA A 32 -1.31 -1.69 -1.29
N GLY A 33 -0.98 -1.59 -2.58
CA GLY A 33 -1.59 -0.62 -3.50
C GLY A 33 -3.09 -0.81 -3.65
N MET A 34 -3.57 -2.06 -3.75
CA MET A 34 -5.00 -2.36 -3.86
C MET A 34 -5.77 -1.98 -2.58
N ILE A 35 -5.23 -2.31 -1.40
CA ILE A 35 -5.81 -1.93 -0.10
C ILE A 35 -5.85 -0.40 0.04
N SER A 36 -4.73 0.26 -0.26
CA SER A 36 -4.61 1.72 -0.24
C SER A 36 -5.63 2.39 -1.16
N PHE A 37 -5.81 1.86 -2.37
CA PHE A 37 -6.81 2.34 -3.33
C PHE A 37 -8.24 2.20 -2.79
N ILE A 38 -8.59 1.04 -2.22
CA ILE A 38 -9.93 0.79 -1.65
C ILE A 38 -10.21 1.76 -0.51
N ILE A 39 -9.28 1.91 0.44
CA ILE A 39 -9.44 2.81 1.59
C ILE A 39 -9.57 4.27 1.11
N THR A 40 -8.70 4.68 0.19
CA THR A 40 -8.72 6.06 -0.33
C THR A 40 -10.02 6.33 -1.09
N LYS A 41 -10.49 5.39 -1.92
CA LYS A 41 -11.76 5.50 -2.62
C LYS A 41 -12.93 5.62 -1.64
N GLN A 42 -13.01 4.73 -0.65
CA GLN A 42 -14.07 4.75 0.36
C GLN A 42 -14.04 6.04 1.20
N ALA A 43 -12.85 6.55 1.54
CA ALA A 43 -12.70 7.82 2.25
C ALA A 43 -13.22 9.01 1.41
N VAL A 44 -12.91 9.03 0.11
CA VAL A 44 -13.41 10.07 -0.80
C VAL A 44 -14.93 10.00 -0.95
N ASP A 45 -15.49 8.81 -1.12
CA ASP A 45 -16.94 8.61 -1.25
C ASP A 45 -17.68 9.04 0.04
N ASN A 46 -17.14 8.69 1.21
CA ASN A 46 -17.68 9.12 2.51
C ASN A 46 -17.57 10.65 2.70
N MET A 47 -16.45 11.24 2.30
CA MET A 47 -16.25 12.69 2.38
C MET A 47 -17.24 13.43 1.47
N ARG A 48 -17.44 12.93 0.24
CA ARG A 48 -18.43 13.44 -0.71
C ARG A 48 -19.83 13.43 -0.10
N SER A 49 -20.27 12.28 0.43
CA SER A 49 -21.60 12.17 1.06
C SER A 49 -21.76 13.12 2.25
N LYS A 50 -20.75 13.26 3.12
CA LYS A 50 -20.82 14.20 4.26
C LYS A 50 -20.93 15.66 3.82
N ILE A 51 -20.12 16.07 2.84
CA ILE A 51 -20.12 17.45 2.33
C ILE A 51 -21.45 17.76 1.66
N VAL A 52 -21.96 16.83 0.87
CA VAL A 52 -23.27 16.95 0.22
C VAL A 52 -24.39 17.11 1.26
N ASN A 53 -24.42 16.27 2.29
CA ASN A 53 -25.43 16.36 3.35
C ASN A 53 -25.31 17.68 4.13
N LEU A 54 -24.08 18.15 4.38
CA LEU A 54 -23.84 19.44 5.02
C LEU A 54 -24.36 20.60 4.16
N ILE A 55 -24.07 20.60 2.86
CA ILE A 55 -24.56 21.61 1.92
C ILE A 55 -26.09 21.59 1.87
N SER A 56 -26.70 20.42 1.75
CA SER A 56 -28.16 20.27 1.70
C SER A 56 -28.84 20.77 2.97
N SER A 57 -28.34 20.35 4.15
CA SER A 57 -28.87 20.81 5.44
C SER A 57 -28.68 22.32 5.62
N ASN A 58 -27.52 22.87 5.25
CA ASN A 58 -27.27 24.30 5.29
C ASN A 58 -28.19 25.06 4.33
N ASN A 59 -28.44 24.52 3.13
CA ASN A 59 -29.29 25.17 2.13
C ASN A 59 -30.76 25.20 2.57
N GLN A 60 -31.26 24.12 3.19
CA GLN A 60 -32.58 24.13 3.82
C GLN A 60 -32.67 25.19 4.92
N GLN A 61 -31.66 25.30 5.78
CA GLN A 61 -31.60 26.34 6.80
C GLN A 61 -31.58 27.75 6.20
N LEU A 62 -30.85 27.96 5.10
CA LEU A 62 -30.86 29.23 4.36
C LEU A 62 -32.25 29.56 3.82
N GLY A 63 -32.98 28.58 3.28
CA GLY A 63 -34.37 28.73 2.87
C GLY A 63 -35.25 29.24 4.02
N TYR A 64 -35.18 28.59 5.19
CA TYR A 64 -35.91 29.04 6.38
C TYR A 64 -35.49 30.42 6.87
N ASN A 65 -34.20 30.75 6.81
CA ASN A 65 -33.72 32.07 7.22
C ASN A 65 -34.24 33.17 6.29
N VAL A 66 -34.30 32.92 4.97
CA VAL A 66 -34.88 33.84 4.00
C VAL A 66 -36.37 34.00 4.28
N ASP A 67 -37.12 32.90 4.45
CA ASP A 67 -38.54 32.95 4.80
C ASP A 67 -38.78 33.78 6.07
N ASN A 68 -38.03 33.53 7.14
CA ASN A 68 -38.16 34.28 8.40
C ASN A 68 -37.85 35.77 8.23
N TYR A 69 -36.86 36.12 7.40
CA TYR A 69 -36.53 37.51 7.12
C TYR A 69 -37.68 38.22 6.38
N LEU A 70 -38.28 37.56 5.37
CA LEU A 70 -39.43 38.08 4.65
C LEU A 70 -40.65 38.22 5.55
N VAL A 71 -40.93 37.21 6.40
CA VAL A 71 -42.01 37.26 7.40
C VAL A 71 -41.82 38.44 8.37
N GLY A 72 -40.58 38.74 8.78
CA GLY A 72 -40.31 39.93 9.62
C GLY A 72 -40.72 41.25 8.97
N ILE A 73 -40.59 41.36 7.64
CA ILE A 73 -41.07 42.51 6.87
C ILE A 73 -42.59 42.51 6.81
N GLU A 74 -43.21 41.35 6.56
CA GLU A 74 -44.68 41.22 6.59
C GLU A 74 -45.28 41.61 7.94
N ASP A 75 -44.63 41.23 9.05
CA ASP A 75 -45.02 41.58 10.41
C ASP A 75 -44.91 43.08 10.66
N THR A 76 -43.83 43.71 10.18
CA THR A 76 -43.64 45.18 10.27
C THR A 76 -44.73 45.91 9.50
N VAL A 77 -45.06 45.43 8.30
CA VAL A 77 -46.18 45.95 7.52
C VAL A 77 -47.52 45.70 8.21
N ALA A 78 -47.70 44.54 8.84
CA ALA A 78 -48.92 44.22 9.58
C ALA A 78 -49.15 45.15 10.79
N LEU A 79 -48.09 45.66 11.43
CA LEU A 79 -48.19 46.67 12.48
C LEU A 79 -48.78 48.00 11.97
N PHE A 80 -48.67 48.30 10.68
CA PHE A 80 -49.36 49.47 10.09
C PHE A 80 -50.88 49.35 10.23
N PHE A 81 -51.43 48.15 10.08
CA PHE A 81 -52.87 47.86 10.15
C PHE A 81 -53.43 47.86 11.57
N SER A 82 -52.61 48.09 12.60
CA SER A 82 -53.09 48.17 13.99
C SER A 82 -53.79 49.49 14.34
N ASP A 83 -53.77 50.46 13.43
CA ASP A 83 -54.45 51.74 13.56
C ASP A 83 -55.53 51.87 12.47
N ASP A 84 -56.78 51.60 12.85
CA ASP A 84 -57.93 51.56 11.94
C ASP A 84 -58.13 52.90 11.19
N GLN A 85 -57.76 54.04 11.80
CA GLN A 85 -57.93 55.35 11.19
C GLN A 85 -57.02 55.58 9.97
N LEU A 86 -55.88 54.89 9.91
CA LEU A 86 -54.95 54.97 8.77
C LEU A 86 -55.44 54.15 7.58
N CYS A 87 -56.20 53.08 7.84
CA CYS A 87 -56.74 52.17 6.81
C CYS A 87 -57.99 52.74 6.11
N GLU A 88 -58.71 53.68 6.75
CA GLU A 88 -59.93 54.30 6.24
C GLU A 88 -59.68 55.48 5.29
N TYR A 89 -58.48 56.07 5.28
CA TYR A 89 -58.18 57.20 4.41
C TYR A 89 -58.13 56.80 2.93
N ASP A 90 -58.85 57.57 2.10
CA ASP A 90 -58.92 57.39 0.64
C ASP A 90 -58.54 58.69 -0.07
N ALA A 91 -57.37 58.69 -0.73
CA ALA A 91 -56.87 59.85 -1.46
C ALA A 91 -57.67 60.18 -2.75
N THR A 92 -58.64 59.35 -3.13
CA THR A 92 -59.54 59.57 -4.27
C THR A 92 -60.86 60.25 -3.89
N ASP A 93 -61.13 60.42 -2.59
CA ASP A 93 -62.33 61.11 -2.12
C ASP A 93 -62.18 62.63 -2.22
N ASP A 94 -62.70 63.21 -3.29
CA ASP A 94 -62.73 64.64 -3.54
C ASP A 94 -63.65 65.42 -2.56
N SER A 95 -64.42 64.74 -1.70
CA SER A 95 -65.28 65.38 -0.70
C SER A 95 -64.56 65.79 0.58
N LEU A 96 -63.35 65.27 0.82
CA LEU A 96 -62.51 65.61 1.97
C LEU A 96 -61.92 67.02 1.82
N ASP A 97 -62.00 67.82 2.88
CA ASP A 97 -61.38 69.14 2.90
C ASP A 97 -59.85 69.07 2.96
N GLU A 98 -59.18 70.11 2.47
CA GLU A 98 -57.71 70.16 2.35
C GLU A 98 -57.00 70.01 3.71
N PHE A 99 -57.58 70.52 4.79
CA PHE A 99 -56.98 70.43 6.12
C PHE A 99 -57.04 69.00 6.66
N THR A 100 -58.20 68.34 6.54
CA THR A 100 -58.38 66.93 6.92
C THR A 100 -57.45 66.02 6.13
N ARG A 101 -57.30 66.25 4.82
CA ARG A 101 -56.35 65.51 3.97
C ARG A 101 -54.91 65.64 4.47
N ILE A 102 -54.43 66.87 4.69
CA ILE A 102 -53.06 67.09 5.18
C ILE A 102 -52.84 66.41 6.54
N GLN A 103 -53.83 66.44 7.43
CA GLN A 103 -53.72 65.82 8.75
C GLN A 103 -53.63 64.29 8.67
N GLN A 104 -54.43 63.66 7.80
CA GLN A 104 -54.42 62.21 7.59
C GLN A 104 -53.13 61.74 6.88
N GLU A 105 -52.72 62.44 5.80
CA GLU A 105 -51.47 62.16 5.09
C GLU A 105 -50.26 62.27 6.06
N ALA A 106 -50.24 63.28 6.94
CA ALA A 106 -49.19 63.44 7.95
C ALA A 106 -49.19 62.32 9.01
N ALA A 107 -50.36 61.83 9.42
CA ALA A 107 -50.46 60.70 10.35
C ALA A 107 -49.89 59.40 9.74
N ILE A 108 -50.23 59.11 8.48
CA ILE A 108 -49.69 57.97 7.73
C ILE A 108 -48.17 58.11 7.58
N GLN A 109 -47.68 59.30 7.19
CA GLN A 109 -46.25 59.57 7.05
C GLN A 109 -45.49 59.34 8.37
N ASN A 110 -46.02 59.81 9.49
CA ASN A 110 -45.41 59.61 10.80
C ASN A 110 -45.39 58.13 11.19
N ARG A 111 -46.50 57.41 10.98
CA ARG A 111 -46.57 55.97 11.28
C ARG A 111 -45.56 55.16 10.47
N ILE A 112 -45.46 55.43 9.17
CA ILE A 112 -44.47 54.82 8.29
C ILE A 112 -43.05 55.12 8.76
N SER A 113 -42.81 56.38 9.14
CA SER A 113 -41.50 56.79 9.66
C SER A 113 -41.16 56.03 10.93
N ASP A 114 -42.10 55.90 11.88
CA ASP A 114 -41.92 55.18 13.15
C ASP A 114 -41.66 53.69 12.96
N LEU A 115 -42.38 53.04 12.04
CA LEU A 115 -42.20 51.62 11.72
C LEU A 115 -40.91 51.38 10.93
N GLY A 116 -40.58 52.27 9.99
CA GLY A 116 -39.42 52.15 9.12
C GLY A 116 -38.08 52.52 9.75
N VAL A 117 -38.04 53.07 10.97
CA VAL A 117 -36.79 53.47 11.65
C VAL A 117 -35.80 52.32 11.79
N PHE A 118 -36.28 51.08 11.94
CA PHE A 118 -35.45 49.94 12.28
C PHE A 118 -35.06 49.07 11.09
N ASP A 119 -35.58 49.36 9.90
CA ASP A 119 -35.43 48.52 8.71
C ASP A 119 -34.78 49.27 7.55
N ASN A 120 -33.98 48.57 6.75
CA ASN A 120 -33.29 49.12 5.60
C ASN A 120 -34.20 49.17 4.35
N PHE A 121 -35.39 49.73 4.49
CA PHE A 121 -36.33 49.90 3.37
C PHE A 121 -35.84 51.00 2.41
N THR A 122 -35.93 50.71 1.11
CA THR A 122 -35.76 51.68 0.01
C THR A 122 -37.08 52.39 -0.28
N ASP A 123 -38.19 51.66 -0.19
CA ASP A 123 -39.54 52.22 -0.25
C ASP A 123 -40.34 51.66 0.92
N PHE A 124 -41.12 52.53 1.57
CA PHE A 124 -42.14 52.17 2.53
C PHE A 124 -43.23 53.25 2.45
N GLY A 125 -44.33 52.93 1.79
CA GLY A 125 -45.37 53.91 1.46
C GLY A 125 -46.71 53.30 1.11
N VAL A 126 -47.76 54.12 1.16
CA VAL A 126 -49.09 53.80 0.63
C VAL A 126 -49.22 54.42 -0.76
N VAL A 127 -49.67 53.64 -1.73
CA VAL A 127 -49.96 54.08 -3.10
C VAL A 127 -51.46 53.94 -3.35
N TYR A 128 -52.08 55.02 -3.81
CA TYR A 128 -53.52 55.12 -4.04
C TYR A 128 -53.90 54.93 -5.51
N SER A 129 -55.16 54.62 -5.79
CA SER A 129 -55.67 54.36 -7.14
C SER A 129 -55.63 55.56 -8.10
N ASN A 130 -55.40 56.77 -7.60
CA ASN A 130 -55.09 57.97 -8.39
C ASN A 130 -53.58 58.21 -8.57
N ASP A 131 -52.75 57.20 -8.33
CA ASP A 131 -51.28 57.21 -8.41
C ASP A 131 -50.56 58.17 -7.44
N LYS A 132 -51.29 58.81 -6.52
CA LYS A 132 -50.66 59.53 -5.40
C LYS A 132 -50.07 58.53 -4.41
N SER A 133 -49.04 58.97 -3.68
CA SER A 133 -48.44 58.17 -2.62
C SER A 133 -48.17 59.01 -1.38
N VAL A 134 -48.19 58.35 -0.22
CA VAL A 134 -47.85 58.90 1.10
C VAL A 134 -46.83 57.96 1.73
N GLY A 135 -45.82 58.50 2.39
CA GLY A 135 -44.68 57.73 2.89
C GLY A 135 -43.44 57.92 2.04
N TRP A 136 -42.46 57.05 2.25
CA TRP A 136 -41.19 57.09 1.55
C TRP A 136 -41.25 56.20 0.31
N ILE A 137 -41.58 56.77 -0.86
CA ILE A 137 -41.39 56.10 -2.14
C ILE A 137 -40.14 56.72 -2.80
N SER A 138 -39.21 55.87 -3.21
CA SER A 138 -37.94 56.31 -3.79
C SER A 138 -38.16 56.98 -5.15
N ASN A 139 -37.30 57.96 -5.46
CA ASN A 139 -37.32 58.63 -6.77
C ASN A 139 -37.13 57.63 -7.92
N THR A 140 -36.36 56.57 -7.72
CA THR A 140 -36.16 55.50 -8.71
C THR A 140 -37.48 54.81 -9.04
N THR A 141 -38.28 54.47 -8.02
CA THR A 141 -39.62 53.88 -8.22
C THR A 141 -40.55 54.85 -8.94
N LEU A 142 -40.62 56.11 -8.51
CA LEU A 142 -41.50 57.10 -9.12
C LEU A 142 -41.13 57.41 -10.59
N GLN A 143 -39.83 57.49 -10.90
CA GLN A 143 -39.34 57.74 -12.26
C GLN A 143 -39.61 56.58 -13.23
N ALA A 144 -39.87 55.37 -12.74
CA ALA A 144 -40.29 54.25 -13.58
C ALA A 144 -41.72 54.43 -14.14
N PHE A 145 -42.52 55.32 -13.55
CA PHE A 145 -43.92 55.58 -13.94
C PHE A 145 -44.20 57.07 -14.17
N PRO A 146 -43.53 57.71 -15.16
CA PRO A 146 -43.66 59.16 -15.39
C PRO A 146 -45.07 59.58 -15.84
N ASP A 147 -45.82 58.66 -16.46
CA ASP A 147 -47.15 58.90 -17.01
C ASP A 147 -48.28 58.29 -16.13
N GLY A 148 -47.96 57.88 -14.90
CA GLY A 148 -48.89 57.16 -14.00
C GLY A 148 -48.89 55.63 -14.19
N GLY A 149 -49.78 54.94 -13.48
CA GLY A 149 -49.93 53.47 -13.50
C GLY A 149 -49.18 52.73 -12.39
N ILE A 150 -48.58 53.44 -11.43
CA ILE A 150 -47.85 52.85 -10.31
C ILE A 150 -48.77 51.99 -9.42
N TYR A 151 -50.02 52.42 -9.21
CA TYR A 151 -51.00 51.64 -8.44
C TYR A 151 -51.37 50.33 -9.16
N THR A 152 -51.68 50.41 -10.45
CA THR A 152 -52.02 49.24 -11.28
C THR A 152 -50.86 48.25 -11.33
N TYR A 153 -49.63 48.75 -11.40
CA TYR A 153 -48.45 47.91 -11.36
C TYR A 153 -48.35 47.12 -10.04
N PHE A 154 -48.42 47.79 -8.88
CA PHE A 154 -48.30 47.12 -7.59
C PHE A 154 -49.45 46.16 -7.30
N THR A 155 -50.70 46.57 -7.58
CA THR A 155 -51.87 45.70 -7.41
C THR A 155 -51.82 44.45 -8.29
N GLY A 156 -51.24 44.55 -9.49
CA GLY A 156 -51.04 43.41 -10.40
C GLY A 156 -50.09 42.34 -9.87
N HIS A 157 -49.28 42.64 -8.83
CA HIS A 157 -48.35 41.70 -8.21
C HIS A 157 -48.87 41.10 -6.89
N ILE A 158 -50.13 41.37 -6.52
CA ILE A 158 -50.80 40.67 -5.42
C ILE A 158 -51.18 39.28 -5.94
N ASN A 159 -50.42 38.26 -5.50
CA ASN A 159 -50.54 36.89 -5.97
C ASN A 159 -51.13 35.92 -4.92
N ASP A 160 -51.25 36.33 -3.66
CA ASP A 160 -51.95 35.58 -2.61
C ASP A 160 -53.31 36.21 -2.29
N GLU A 161 -54.38 35.57 -2.78
CA GLU A 161 -55.76 36.00 -2.55
C GLU A 161 -56.21 35.89 -1.08
N LYS A 162 -55.52 35.11 -0.24
CA LYS A 162 -55.89 34.96 1.18
C LYS A 162 -55.36 36.10 2.03
N THR A 163 -54.10 36.48 1.81
CA THR A 163 -53.45 37.56 2.55
C THR A 163 -53.59 38.91 1.86
N MET A 164 -54.09 38.91 0.62
CA MET A 164 -54.15 40.07 -0.27
C MET A 164 -52.78 40.75 -0.41
N SER A 165 -51.73 39.93 -0.50
CA SER A 165 -50.35 40.39 -0.58
C SER A 165 -49.55 39.66 -1.65
N GLY A 166 -48.32 40.11 -1.90
CA GLY A 166 -47.43 39.45 -2.84
C GLY A 166 -45.99 39.94 -2.75
N TRP A 167 -45.07 39.00 -2.97
CA TRP A 167 -43.64 39.25 -3.13
C TRP A 167 -43.24 39.17 -4.60
N PHE A 168 -42.41 40.11 -5.07
CA PHE A 168 -41.90 40.10 -6.44
C PHE A 168 -40.58 40.87 -6.58
N PHE A 169 -39.90 40.66 -7.70
CA PHE A 169 -38.67 41.36 -8.07
C PHE A 169 -38.97 42.57 -8.96
N ASP A 170 -38.17 43.62 -8.88
CA ASP A 170 -38.32 44.79 -9.75
C ASP A 170 -37.93 44.47 -11.20
N TYR A 171 -38.94 44.20 -12.04
CA TYR A 171 -38.76 43.94 -13.47
C TYR A 171 -38.57 45.21 -14.31
N LEU A 172 -38.68 46.40 -13.72
CA LEU A 172 -38.77 47.62 -14.49
C LEU A 172 -37.43 48.30 -14.71
N ASN A 173 -36.44 48.18 -13.82
CA ASN A 173 -35.07 48.69 -14.03
C ASN A 173 -34.01 48.26 -12.99
N SER A 174 -34.33 47.46 -11.96
CA SER A 174 -33.40 47.18 -10.85
C SER A 174 -33.56 45.76 -10.30
N PRO A 175 -32.98 44.74 -10.95
CA PRO A 175 -33.16 43.33 -10.55
C PRO A 175 -32.61 42.99 -9.16
N ASP A 176 -31.89 43.93 -8.52
CA ASP A 176 -31.39 43.86 -7.16
C ASP A 176 -32.38 44.39 -6.11
N ARG A 177 -33.65 44.64 -6.47
CA ARG A 177 -34.69 45.09 -5.54
C ARG A 177 -35.84 44.10 -5.41
N LEU A 178 -36.23 43.89 -4.16
CA LEU A 178 -37.38 43.06 -3.79
C LEU A 178 -38.50 43.96 -3.29
N PHE A 179 -39.72 43.66 -3.72
CA PHE A 179 -40.93 44.35 -3.30
C PHE A 179 -41.87 43.41 -2.57
N TYR A 180 -42.50 43.95 -1.53
CA TYR A 180 -43.69 43.40 -0.92
C TYR A 180 -44.82 44.41 -1.02
N VAL A 181 -45.95 43.93 -1.55
CA VAL A 181 -47.17 44.70 -1.69
C VAL A 181 -48.28 44.03 -0.90
N LYS A 182 -49.11 44.83 -0.21
CA LYS A 182 -50.31 44.35 0.45
C LYS A 182 -51.47 45.31 0.27
N LYS A 183 -52.65 44.78 -0.02
CA LYS A 183 -53.86 45.59 -0.18
C LYS A 183 -54.24 46.21 1.16
N LEU A 184 -54.40 47.53 1.17
CA LEU A 184 -54.87 48.27 2.34
C LEU A 184 -56.40 48.35 2.33
N ASN A 185 -56.97 48.81 1.21
CA ASN A 185 -58.40 48.87 0.96
C ASN A 185 -58.67 48.81 -0.57
N GLU A 186 -59.88 49.10 -1.05
CA GLU A 186 -60.20 49.03 -2.48
C GLU A 186 -59.40 50.01 -3.36
N ASN A 187 -58.95 51.12 -2.78
CA ASN A 187 -58.30 52.23 -3.47
C ASN A 187 -56.83 52.45 -3.04
N ALA A 188 -56.26 51.57 -2.22
CA ALA A 188 -54.92 51.75 -1.68
C ALA A 188 -54.17 50.43 -1.46
N VAL A 189 -52.86 50.46 -1.72
CA VAL A 189 -51.92 49.38 -1.40
C VAL A 189 -50.74 49.92 -0.60
N ILE A 190 -50.26 49.14 0.36
CA ILE A 190 -48.98 49.42 1.02
C ILE A 190 -47.87 48.72 0.23
N VAL A 191 -46.79 49.45 0.02
CA VAL A 191 -45.63 49.05 -0.77
C VAL A 191 -44.40 49.19 0.09
N THR A 192 -43.65 48.11 0.17
CA THR A 192 -42.33 48.07 0.79
C THR A 192 -41.32 47.50 -0.18
N SER A 193 -40.10 48.04 -0.18
CA SER A 193 -39.01 47.51 -0.99
C SER A 193 -37.67 47.63 -0.27
N PHE A 194 -36.74 46.75 -0.59
CA PHE A 194 -35.36 46.80 -0.12
C PHE A 194 -34.41 46.19 -1.15
N TYR A 195 -33.13 46.51 -1.03
CA TYR A 195 -32.11 45.93 -1.90
C TYR A 195 -31.79 44.49 -1.49
N SER A 196 -31.66 43.58 -2.44
CA SER A 196 -31.38 42.17 -2.21
C SER A 196 -30.08 41.93 -1.42
N ARG A 197 -29.12 42.87 -1.48
CA ARG A 197 -27.90 42.84 -0.65
C ARG A 197 -28.15 42.80 0.86
N GLU A 198 -29.31 43.26 1.34
CA GLU A 198 -29.67 43.19 2.76
C GLU A 198 -29.82 41.72 3.23
N LEU A 199 -30.13 40.80 2.31
CA LEU A 199 -30.16 39.35 2.56
C LEU A 199 -28.76 38.78 2.85
N SER A 200 -27.67 39.54 2.67
CA SER A 200 -26.32 39.09 3.05
C SER A 200 -26.18 38.76 4.55
N SER A 201 -26.97 39.41 5.40
CA SER A 201 -27.05 39.12 6.84
C SER A 201 -27.64 37.73 7.13
N VAL A 202 -28.53 37.28 6.25
CA VAL A 202 -29.28 36.01 6.31
C VAL A 202 -28.46 34.87 5.67
N VAL A 203 -27.71 35.20 4.61
CA VAL A 203 -26.84 34.28 3.87
C VAL A 203 -25.41 34.33 4.42
N ASN A 204 -25.28 34.03 5.71
CA ASN A 204 -23.97 33.95 6.36
C ASN A 204 -23.42 32.52 6.29
N LEU A 205 -22.38 32.31 5.49
CA LEU A 205 -21.75 31.00 5.32
C LEU A 205 -20.67 30.77 6.37
N SER A 206 -20.60 29.54 6.87
CA SER A 206 -19.48 29.11 7.69
C SER A 206 -18.16 29.18 6.90
N HIS A 207 -17.04 29.30 7.60
CA HIS A 207 -15.72 29.34 6.95
C HIS A 207 -15.44 28.11 6.06
N GLU A 208 -16.04 26.96 6.39
CA GLU A 208 -15.91 25.71 5.62
C GLU A 208 -16.64 25.75 4.27
N LEU A 209 -17.65 26.62 4.13
CA LEU A 209 -18.48 26.77 2.93
C LEU A 209 -18.24 28.10 2.20
N LYS A 210 -17.16 28.82 2.52
CA LYS A 210 -16.90 30.17 1.96
C LYS A 210 -16.79 30.21 0.42
N ASP A 211 -16.40 29.11 -0.21
CA ASP A 211 -16.23 29.00 -1.66
C ASP A 211 -17.54 28.56 -2.35
N MET A 212 -18.60 28.29 -1.58
CA MET A 212 -19.93 27.99 -2.08
C MET A 212 -20.62 29.27 -2.55
N ARG A 213 -21.19 29.20 -3.76
CA ARG A 213 -22.05 30.26 -4.27
C ARG A 213 -23.48 29.98 -3.83
N VAL A 214 -24.15 31.02 -3.34
CA VAL A 214 -25.55 30.99 -2.93
C VAL A 214 -26.29 32.04 -3.72
N CYS A 215 -27.36 31.61 -4.35
CA CYS A 215 -28.26 32.47 -5.10
C CYS A 215 -29.69 32.30 -4.60
N LEU A 216 -30.45 33.40 -4.53
CA LEU A 216 -31.90 33.35 -4.47
C LEU A 216 -32.41 33.52 -5.90
N VAL A 217 -33.21 32.57 -6.37
CA VAL A 217 -33.76 32.60 -7.73
C VAL A 217 -35.28 32.63 -7.71
N ASN A 218 -35.85 33.31 -8.70
CA ASN A 218 -37.28 33.36 -8.93
C ASN A 218 -37.78 32.12 -9.71
N ASP A 219 -39.08 32.09 -9.99
CA ASP A 219 -39.72 31.01 -10.76
C ASP A 219 -39.23 30.94 -12.21
N PHE A 220 -38.65 32.03 -12.73
CA PHE A 220 -38.04 32.13 -14.07
C PHE A 220 -36.55 31.80 -14.10
N GLU A 221 -35.98 31.35 -12.97
CA GLU A 221 -34.57 31.00 -12.77
C GLU A 221 -33.60 32.19 -12.88
N GLU A 222 -34.12 33.40 -12.67
CA GLU A 222 -33.35 34.63 -12.61
C GLU A 222 -32.84 34.87 -11.19
N VAL A 223 -31.59 35.31 -11.08
CA VAL A 223 -30.90 35.50 -9.81
C VAL A 223 -31.28 36.86 -9.23
N ALA A 224 -31.98 36.86 -8.10
CA ALA A 224 -32.35 38.06 -7.38
C ALA A 224 -31.32 38.50 -6.34
N TYR A 225 -30.65 37.52 -5.73
CA TYR A 225 -29.55 37.74 -4.81
C TYR A 225 -28.45 36.75 -5.13
N SER A 226 -27.20 37.18 -4.99
CA SER A 226 -26.06 36.28 -4.93
C SER A 226 -25.06 36.78 -3.91
N ASN A 227 -24.45 35.86 -3.16
CA ASN A 227 -23.27 36.16 -2.34
C ASN A 227 -22.03 36.51 -3.19
N ASN A 228 -22.13 36.39 -4.52
CA ASN A 228 -21.16 36.88 -5.50
C ASN A 228 -21.86 37.85 -6.46
N ALA A 229 -21.73 39.16 -6.20
CA ALA A 229 -22.56 40.25 -6.75
C ALA A 229 -22.61 40.40 -8.29
N LYS A 230 -21.92 39.56 -9.08
CA LYS A 230 -21.84 39.68 -10.53
C LYS A 230 -23.02 39.13 -11.31
N CYS A 231 -23.92 38.37 -10.67
CA CYS A 231 -24.92 37.57 -11.38
C CYS A 231 -26.38 38.05 -11.17
N VAL A 232 -26.61 39.13 -10.42
CA VAL A 232 -27.98 39.60 -10.11
C VAL A 232 -28.65 40.13 -11.39
N GLY A 233 -29.87 39.65 -11.67
CA GLY A 233 -30.65 39.95 -12.87
C GLY A 233 -30.36 39.06 -14.07
N GLU A 234 -29.42 38.12 -13.95
CA GLU A 234 -29.14 37.13 -15.00
C GLU A 234 -29.80 35.80 -14.67
N LYS A 235 -29.99 34.95 -15.69
CA LYS A 235 -30.36 33.55 -15.47
C LYS A 235 -29.23 32.81 -14.77
N ILE A 236 -29.58 31.91 -13.88
CA ILE A 236 -28.59 31.12 -13.16
C ILE A 236 -27.72 30.31 -14.13
N GLU A 237 -26.40 30.32 -13.90
CA GLU A 237 -25.41 29.66 -14.77
C GLU A 237 -25.48 28.12 -14.74
N VAL A 238 -26.22 27.54 -13.78
CA VAL A 238 -26.29 26.09 -13.56
C VAL A 238 -27.69 25.57 -13.86
N ASN A 239 -27.76 24.43 -14.55
CA ASN A 239 -29.04 23.77 -14.77
C ASN A 239 -29.64 23.29 -13.45
N LEU A 240 -30.84 23.75 -13.14
CA LEU A 240 -31.56 23.34 -11.95
C LEU A 240 -32.18 21.94 -12.13
N PRO A 241 -32.26 21.14 -11.05
CA PRO A 241 -33.03 19.90 -11.04
C PRO A 241 -34.50 20.17 -11.38
N LYS A 242 -35.16 19.24 -12.07
CA LYS A 242 -36.61 19.34 -12.36
C LYS A 242 -37.42 19.08 -11.08
N GLU A 243 -38.57 19.74 -10.93
CA GLU A 243 -39.44 19.78 -9.73
C GLU A 243 -39.90 18.42 -9.14
N ASN A 244 -39.61 17.28 -9.79
CA ASN A 244 -40.04 15.95 -9.34
C ASN A 244 -38.89 14.98 -9.00
N ASP A 245 -37.64 15.42 -9.03
CA ASP A 245 -36.52 14.61 -8.55
C ASP A 245 -36.34 14.87 -7.05
N ASP A 246 -36.47 13.82 -6.23
CA ASP A 246 -36.28 13.89 -4.78
C ASP A 246 -35.02 14.71 -4.43
N PHE A 247 -35.25 15.79 -3.66
CA PHE A 247 -34.27 16.80 -3.26
C PHE A 247 -33.16 16.19 -2.40
N GLU A 248 -32.08 15.70 -3.01
CA GLU A 248 -30.85 15.49 -2.26
C GLU A 248 -29.68 16.28 -2.86
N TYR A 249 -29.36 16.12 -4.15
CA TYR A 249 -28.31 16.87 -4.87
C TYR A 249 -28.21 16.32 -6.29
N GLN A 250 -27.74 17.14 -7.24
CA GLN A 250 -27.30 16.65 -8.55
C GLN A 250 -25.86 17.08 -8.81
N THR A 251 -25.04 16.15 -9.28
CA THR A 251 -23.77 16.47 -9.91
C THR A 251 -24.04 16.68 -11.38
N ASN A 252 -24.12 17.95 -11.78
CA ASN A 252 -24.35 18.29 -13.17
C ASN A 252 -23.10 17.92 -14.01
N SER A 253 -23.26 17.73 -15.31
CA SER A 253 -22.16 17.46 -16.26
C SER A 253 -21.04 18.49 -16.22
N ASP A 254 -21.33 19.66 -15.65
CA ASP A 254 -20.43 20.81 -15.53
C ASP A 254 -19.51 20.71 -14.29
N GLY A 255 -19.60 19.64 -13.50
CA GLY A 255 -18.69 19.39 -12.37
C GLY A 255 -19.00 20.20 -11.11
N TYR A 256 -20.27 20.51 -10.87
CA TYR A 256 -20.76 21.20 -9.67
C TYR A 256 -21.63 20.28 -8.82
N VAL A 257 -21.54 20.44 -7.50
CA VAL A 257 -22.55 19.92 -6.55
C VAL A 257 -23.56 21.02 -6.32
N ILE A 258 -24.83 20.75 -6.63
CA ILE A 258 -25.94 21.71 -6.51
C ILE A 258 -26.93 21.21 -5.46
N SER A 259 -27.35 22.10 -4.58
CA SER A 259 -28.47 21.91 -3.65
C SER A 259 -29.48 23.03 -3.83
N VAL A 260 -30.76 22.68 -3.75
CA VAL A 260 -31.89 23.60 -3.91
C VAL A 260 -32.78 23.48 -2.68
N ALA A 261 -33.25 24.60 -2.16
CA ALA A 261 -34.23 24.67 -1.08
C ALA A 261 -35.35 25.61 -1.52
N GLN A 262 -36.59 25.19 -1.30
CA GLN A 262 -37.76 25.97 -1.71
C GLN A 262 -38.21 26.89 -0.56
N CYS A 263 -38.47 28.14 -0.89
CA CYS A 263 -39.04 29.14 0.00
C CYS A 263 -40.57 29.10 -0.07
N SER A 264 -41.23 29.65 0.95
CA SER A 264 -42.68 29.68 1.09
C SER A 264 -43.39 30.43 -0.05
N ASN A 265 -42.74 31.40 -0.67
CA ASN A 265 -43.27 32.26 -1.74
C ASN A 265 -42.98 31.75 -3.18
N GLY A 266 -42.53 30.50 -3.32
CA GLY A 266 -42.21 29.88 -4.62
C GLY A 266 -40.74 30.04 -5.04
N TRP A 267 -40.01 31.01 -4.46
CA TRP A 267 -38.60 31.22 -4.76
C TRP A 267 -37.73 30.05 -4.28
N ARG A 268 -36.51 29.98 -4.81
CA ARG A 268 -35.58 28.90 -4.49
C ARG A 268 -34.23 29.46 -4.05
N VAL A 269 -33.70 28.94 -2.94
CA VAL A 269 -32.30 29.13 -2.57
C VAL A 269 -31.48 28.03 -3.23
N VAL A 270 -30.57 28.44 -4.11
CA VAL A 270 -29.69 27.53 -4.86
C VAL A 270 -28.27 27.74 -4.36
N SER A 271 -27.72 26.68 -3.78
CA SER A 271 -26.33 26.62 -3.36
C SER A 271 -25.54 25.69 -4.27
N TYR A 272 -24.40 26.14 -4.79
CA TYR A 272 -23.55 25.32 -5.63
C TYR A 272 -22.06 25.58 -5.42
N ILE A 273 -21.26 24.52 -5.56
CA ILE A 273 -19.82 24.54 -5.40
C ILE A 273 -19.17 23.60 -6.42
N GLY A 274 -18.01 23.99 -6.96
CA GLY A 274 -17.27 23.16 -7.91
C GLY A 274 -16.68 21.92 -7.24
N GLU A 275 -16.78 20.76 -7.89
CA GLU A 275 -16.16 19.52 -7.41
C GLU A 275 -14.65 19.68 -7.26
N SER A 276 -14.00 20.47 -8.12
CA SER A 276 -12.57 20.76 -8.05
C SER A 276 -12.16 21.47 -6.75
N GLU A 277 -13.01 22.34 -6.20
CA GLU A 277 -12.74 23.02 -4.93
C GLU A 277 -13.02 22.09 -3.74
N ILE A 278 -14.10 21.30 -3.77
CA ILE A 278 -14.37 20.26 -2.77
C ILE A 278 -13.18 19.27 -2.68
N PHE A 279 -12.69 18.82 -3.83
CA PHE A 279 -11.72 17.74 -3.91
C PHE A 279 -10.27 18.21 -4.11
N LYS A 280 -10.01 19.52 -3.95
CA LYS A 280 -8.66 20.09 -4.03
C LYS A 280 -7.67 19.40 -3.09
N GLU A 281 -8.15 19.05 -1.90
CA GLU A 281 -7.34 18.34 -0.90
C GLU A 281 -7.24 16.83 -1.14
N VAL A 282 -8.21 16.23 -1.85
CA VAL A 282 -8.21 14.80 -2.16
C VAL A 282 -7.01 14.42 -3.03
N GLY A 283 -6.55 15.31 -3.91
CA GLY A 283 -5.31 15.11 -4.67
C GLY A 283 -4.10 14.89 -3.75
N ARG A 284 -3.96 15.72 -2.70
CA ARG A 284 -2.89 15.58 -1.71
C ARG A 284 -3.04 14.30 -0.89
N LEU A 285 -4.26 13.96 -0.50
CA LEU A 285 -4.55 12.75 0.27
C LEU A 285 -4.22 11.47 -0.52
N LYS A 286 -4.55 11.44 -1.82
CA LYS A 286 -4.13 10.37 -2.74
C LYS A 286 -2.61 10.26 -2.84
N LEU A 287 -1.90 11.39 -2.96
CA LEU A 287 -0.45 11.41 -3.03
C LEU A 287 0.20 10.88 -1.74
N TYR A 288 -0.25 11.34 -0.57
CA TYR A 288 0.26 10.86 0.72
C TYR A 288 -0.01 9.37 0.93
N SER A 289 -1.21 8.91 0.60
CA SER A 289 -1.58 7.49 0.67
C SER A 289 -0.69 6.62 -0.23
N PHE A 290 -0.39 7.10 -1.44
CA PHE A 290 0.51 6.41 -2.36
C PHE A 290 1.95 6.35 -1.83
N VAL A 291 2.50 7.47 -1.35
CA VAL A 291 3.85 7.53 -0.77
C VAL A 291 3.97 6.62 0.47
N ALA A 292 2.99 6.66 1.38
CA ALA A 292 2.97 5.81 2.57
C ALA A 292 2.98 4.31 2.21
N THR A 293 2.24 3.93 1.16
CA THR A 293 2.19 2.56 0.64
C THR A 293 3.55 2.10 0.13
N LEU A 294 4.24 2.94 -0.65
CA LEU A 294 5.59 2.66 -1.16
C LEU A 294 6.60 2.48 -0.03
N VAL A 295 6.55 3.36 0.99
CA VAL A 295 7.42 3.27 2.17
C VAL A 295 7.19 1.97 2.93
N LEU A 296 5.93 1.60 3.18
CA LEU A 296 5.60 0.36 3.89
C LEU A 296 6.04 -0.88 3.11
N ALA A 297 5.82 -0.92 1.80
CA ALA A 297 6.28 -2.02 0.95
C ALA A 297 7.81 -2.17 0.97
N LEU A 298 8.55 -1.05 0.93
CA LEU A 298 10.00 -1.05 1.05
C LEU A 298 10.46 -1.59 2.41
N LEU A 299 9.81 -1.17 3.51
CA LEU A 299 10.11 -1.66 4.86
C LEU A 299 9.93 -3.17 4.98
N VAL A 300 8.83 -3.72 4.44
CA VAL A 300 8.56 -5.17 4.43
C VAL A 300 9.65 -5.93 3.67
N VAL A 301 10.11 -5.39 2.54
CA VAL A 301 11.15 -6.04 1.72
C VAL A 301 12.53 -5.99 2.39
N VAL A 302 12.88 -4.85 3.00
CA VAL A 302 14.13 -4.70 3.74
C VAL A 302 14.16 -5.62 4.96
N THR A 303 13.09 -5.62 5.77
CA THR A 303 13.00 -6.51 6.94
C THR A 303 12.98 -7.98 6.54
N GLY A 304 12.20 -8.36 5.52
CA GLY A 304 12.20 -9.71 4.97
C GLY A 304 13.59 -10.16 4.51
N SER A 305 14.33 -9.29 3.80
CA SER A 305 15.70 -9.57 3.35
C SER A 305 16.67 -9.79 4.50
N ILE A 306 16.56 -9.00 5.58
CA ILE A 306 17.39 -9.13 6.79
C ILE A 306 17.10 -10.47 7.48
N VAL A 307 15.82 -10.83 7.64
CA VAL A 307 15.40 -12.09 8.28
C VAL A 307 15.89 -13.30 7.48
N LEU A 308 15.69 -13.30 6.15
CA LEU A 308 16.17 -14.36 5.26
C LEU A 308 17.69 -14.57 5.39
N LYS A 309 18.47 -13.49 5.43
CA LYS A 309 19.92 -13.56 5.58
C LYS A 309 20.34 -14.16 6.94
N ARG A 310 19.66 -13.79 8.03
CA ARG A 310 19.91 -14.34 9.37
C ARG A 310 19.56 -15.82 9.50
N ILE A 311 18.53 -16.30 8.80
CA ILE A 311 18.13 -17.71 8.85
C ILE A 311 19.05 -18.57 7.97
N TYR A 312 19.46 -18.09 6.80
CA TYR A 312 20.22 -18.89 5.84
C TYR A 312 21.67 -19.17 6.27
N THR A 313 22.34 -18.18 6.86
CA THR A 313 23.76 -18.26 7.24
C THR A 313 24.09 -19.43 8.19
N PRO A 314 23.38 -19.66 9.31
CA PRO A 314 23.69 -20.77 10.21
C PRO A 314 23.37 -22.14 9.61
N VAL A 315 22.32 -22.25 8.79
CA VAL A 315 21.88 -23.52 8.20
C VAL A 315 22.93 -24.08 7.25
N SER A 316 23.52 -23.23 6.39
CA SER A 316 24.57 -23.67 5.47
C SER A 316 25.85 -24.13 6.18
N GLY A 317 26.25 -23.47 7.26
CA GLY A 317 27.41 -23.90 8.05
C GLY A 317 27.20 -25.26 8.72
N ALA A 318 26.02 -25.47 9.33
CA ALA A 318 25.70 -26.73 9.99
C ALA A 318 25.64 -27.93 9.01
N ILE A 319 25.15 -27.72 7.78
CA ILE A 319 25.11 -28.77 6.76
C ILE A 319 26.52 -29.19 6.34
N GLU A 320 27.44 -28.24 6.18
CA GLU A 320 28.82 -28.55 5.79
C GLU A 320 29.58 -29.30 6.91
N GLU A 321 29.39 -28.88 8.17
CA GLU A 321 29.96 -29.61 9.32
C GLU A 321 29.41 -31.03 9.45
N LEU A 322 28.09 -31.21 9.27
CA LEU A 322 27.47 -32.53 9.28
C LEU A 322 28.00 -33.40 8.15
N LYS A 323 28.24 -32.82 6.97
CA LYS A 323 28.80 -33.53 5.83
C LYS A 323 30.25 -33.97 6.10
N GLN A 324 31.09 -33.10 6.65
CA GLN A 324 32.45 -33.47 7.03
C GLN A 324 32.48 -34.58 8.08
N LYS A 325 31.56 -34.54 9.07
CA LYS A 325 31.42 -35.62 10.07
C LYS A 325 30.89 -36.93 9.50
N ALA A 326 30.07 -36.87 8.46
CA ALA A 326 29.53 -38.04 7.79
C ALA A 326 30.53 -38.69 6.83
N GLU A 327 31.49 -37.93 6.26
CA GLU A 327 32.39 -38.42 5.21
C GLU A 327 33.81 -38.80 5.70
N TYR A 328 34.30 -38.17 6.77
CA TYR A 328 35.69 -38.31 7.22
C TYR A 328 35.80 -38.83 8.66
N ASP A 329 36.84 -39.63 8.91
CA ASP A 329 37.27 -40.02 10.25
C ASP A 329 37.80 -38.80 11.01
N GLN A 330 37.19 -38.49 12.14
CA GLN A 330 37.46 -37.26 12.88
C GLN A 330 38.88 -37.19 13.48
N LEU A 331 39.52 -38.33 13.70
CA LEU A 331 40.87 -38.39 14.26
C LEU A 331 41.96 -38.21 13.19
N THR A 332 41.78 -38.85 12.04
CA THR A 332 42.82 -38.93 11.01
C THR A 332 42.60 -37.99 9.84
N GLY A 333 41.39 -37.45 9.66
CA GLY A 333 41.02 -36.64 8.50
C GLY A 333 40.95 -37.41 7.19
N LEU A 334 41.15 -38.73 7.22
CA LEU A 334 40.95 -39.62 6.07
C LEU A 334 39.47 -39.93 5.89
N MET A 335 39.09 -40.49 4.74
CA MET A 335 37.72 -40.95 4.55
C MET A 335 37.39 -42.03 5.59
N ASN A 336 36.17 -41.99 6.14
CA ASN A 336 35.73 -43.10 6.99
C ASN A 336 35.39 -44.33 6.14
N LYS A 337 35.19 -45.47 6.81
CA LYS A 337 34.88 -46.76 6.16
C LYS A 337 33.73 -46.68 5.14
N ALA A 338 32.65 -45.98 5.47
CA ALA A 338 31.46 -45.92 4.62
C ALA A 338 31.75 -45.13 3.34
N SER A 339 32.28 -43.91 3.47
CA SER A 339 32.57 -43.06 2.32
C SER A 339 33.71 -43.60 1.46
N PHE A 340 34.71 -44.23 2.07
CA PHE A 340 35.76 -44.93 1.32
C PHE A 340 35.15 -46.03 0.43
N GLY A 341 34.28 -46.88 1.00
CA GLY A 341 33.60 -47.93 0.25
C GLY A 341 32.72 -47.41 -0.88
N GLU A 342 31.96 -46.34 -0.65
CA GLU A 342 31.12 -45.71 -1.67
C GLU A 342 31.94 -45.19 -2.85
N VAL A 343 33.00 -44.41 -2.59
CA VAL A 343 33.86 -43.86 -3.64
C VAL A 343 34.57 -44.95 -4.42
N VAL A 344 35.12 -45.96 -3.74
CA VAL A 344 35.77 -47.09 -4.40
C VAL A 344 34.76 -47.88 -5.23
N GLY A 345 33.56 -48.14 -4.70
CA GLY A 345 32.47 -48.79 -5.42
C GLY A 345 32.13 -48.08 -6.73
N SER A 346 31.96 -46.77 -6.71
CA SER A 346 31.73 -45.97 -7.92
C SER A 346 32.91 -46.02 -8.91
N CYS A 347 34.15 -46.06 -8.43
CA CYS A 347 35.32 -46.20 -9.30
C CYS A 347 35.42 -47.60 -9.97
N LEU A 348 34.81 -48.63 -9.38
CA LEU A 348 34.79 -50.00 -9.92
C LEU A 348 33.66 -50.25 -10.93
N GLU A 349 32.73 -49.32 -11.10
CA GLU A 349 31.71 -49.37 -12.16
C GLU A 349 32.33 -49.24 -13.57
N GLU A 350 33.53 -48.65 -13.67
CA GLU A 350 34.26 -48.48 -14.93
C GLU A 350 35.00 -49.77 -15.31
N LYS A 351 34.34 -50.66 -16.05
CA LYS A 351 34.94 -51.89 -16.59
C LYS A 351 35.69 -51.59 -17.89
N SER A 352 37.03 -51.61 -17.84
CA SER A 352 37.88 -51.43 -19.02
C SER A 352 39.19 -52.22 -18.90
N GLU A 353 39.58 -52.94 -19.94
CA GLU A 353 40.88 -53.62 -20.05
C GLU A 353 42.09 -52.68 -19.94
N THR A 354 41.90 -51.39 -20.25
CA THR A 354 42.97 -50.38 -20.15
C THR A 354 43.15 -49.85 -18.73
N VAL A 355 42.29 -50.26 -17.79
CA VAL A 355 42.31 -49.84 -16.40
C VAL A 355 42.84 -50.98 -15.54
N THR A 356 43.68 -50.66 -14.56
CA THR A 356 44.13 -51.58 -13.51
C THR A 356 43.77 -50.97 -12.16
N HIS A 357 43.12 -51.76 -11.32
CA HIS A 357 42.76 -51.38 -9.97
C HIS A 357 43.72 -52.01 -8.97
N VAL A 358 44.15 -51.21 -8.00
CA VAL A 358 44.97 -51.65 -6.87
C VAL A 358 44.23 -51.33 -5.60
N PHE A 359 44.08 -52.33 -4.74
CA PHE A 359 43.54 -52.17 -3.40
C PHE A 359 44.57 -52.67 -2.40
N ILE A 360 44.83 -51.85 -1.38
CA ILE A 360 45.82 -52.12 -0.35
C ILE A 360 45.11 -52.05 0.99
N MET A 361 45.22 -53.12 1.78
CA MET A 361 44.90 -53.09 3.20
C MET A 361 46.20 -52.94 3.99
N ILE A 362 46.25 -51.97 4.90
CA ILE A 362 47.43 -51.66 5.71
C ILE A 362 47.02 -51.70 7.18
N ASP A 363 47.82 -52.36 8.00
CA ASP A 363 47.59 -52.46 9.44
C ASP A 363 48.87 -52.13 10.21
N MET A 364 48.71 -51.42 11.33
CA MET A 364 49.81 -51.10 12.23
C MET A 364 50.11 -52.26 13.18
N ASP A 365 51.22 -52.94 12.91
CA ASP A 365 51.68 -54.05 13.70
C ASP A 365 52.03 -53.62 15.13
N ASN A 366 51.45 -54.33 16.11
CA ASN A 366 51.66 -54.11 17.55
C ASN A 366 51.14 -52.74 18.05
N PHE A 367 50.23 -52.08 17.32
CA PHE A 367 49.64 -50.82 17.76
C PHE A 367 49.00 -50.89 19.16
N LYS A 368 48.35 -52.01 19.49
CA LYS A 368 47.81 -52.23 20.84
C LYS A 368 48.87 -52.08 21.95
N LYS A 369 50.13 -52.44 21.71
CA LYS A 369 51.21 -52.24 22.70
C LYS A 369 51.49 -50.77 22.96
N VAL A 370 51.36 -49.91 21.94
CA VAL A 370 51.47 -48.45 22.11
C VAL A 370 50.36 -47.97 23.03
N ASN A 371 49.12 -48.37 22.78
CA ASN A 371 47.98 -48.02 23.65
C ASN A 371 48.16 -48.54 25.08
N ASP A 372 48.57 -49.79 25.24
CA ASP A 372 48.70 -50.43 26.56
C ASP A 372 49.88 -49.86 27.37
N THR A 373 50.94 -49.37 26.70
CA THR A 373 52.17 -48.88 27.36
C THR A 373 52.15 -47.36 27.56
N LEU A 374 51.66 -46.61 26.58
CA LEU A 374 51.74 -45.14 26.53
C LEU A 374 50.37 -44.46 26.62
N GLY A 375 49.29 -45.25 26.64
CA GLY A 375 47.91 -44.77 26.72
C GLY A 375 47.29 -44.46 25.36
N HIS A 376 45.96 -44.41 25.33
CA HIS A 376 45.19 -44.17 24.11
C HIS A 376 45.48 -42.82 23.45
N GLY A 377 45.79 -41.77 24.21
CA GLY A 377 46.13 -40.46 23.65
C GLY A 377 47.38 -40.49 22.76
N GLU A 378 48.40 -41.29 23.12
CA GLU A 378 49.58 -41.45 22.27
C GLU A 378 49.27 -42.33 21.05
N GLY A 379 48.41 -43.34 21.22
CA GLY A 379 47.89 -44.12 20.09
C GLY A 379 47.18 -43.26 19.05
N ASP A 380 46.39 -42.29 19.51
CA ASP A 380 45.71 -41.32 18.64
C ASP A 380 46.72 -40.46 17.86
N VAL A 381 47.80 -40.02 18.52
CA VAL A 381 48.90 -39.29 17.86
C VAL A 381 49.59 -40.15 16.79
N VAL A 382 49.82 -41.43 17.07
CA VAL A 382 50.40 -42.37 16.09
C VAL A 382 49.47 -42.53 14.89
N LEU A 383 48.17 -42.68 15.12
CA LEU A 383 47.16 -42.80 14.06
C LEU A 383 47.13 -41.57 13.15
N SER A 384 47.10 -40.35 13.72
CA SER A 384 47.11 -39.11 12.94
C SER A 384 48.41 -38.93 12.15
N LYS A 385 49.59 -39.19 12.75
CA LYS A 385 50.88 -39.16 12.04
C LYS A 385 50.95 -40.16 10.89
N THR A 386 50.38 -41.36 11.09
CA THR A 386 50.33 -42.41 10.07
C THR A 386 49.44 -41.99 8.90
N ALA A 387 48.29 -41.39 9.20
CA ALA A 387 47.40 -40.85 8.19
C ALA A 387 48.06 -39.73 7.37
N GLU A 388 48.72 -38.77 8.03
CA GLU A 388 49.48 -37.71 7.36
C GLU A 388 50.57 -38.28 6.44
N LEU A 389 51.27 -39.33 6.88
CA LEU A 389 52.27 -40.02 6.07
C LEU A 389 51.64 -40.65 4.83
N PHE A 390 50.50 -41.33 4.98
CA PHE A 390 49.78 -41.94 3.85
C PHE A 390 49.30 -40.89 2.85
N THR A 391 48.70 -39.79 3.31
CA THR A 391 48.29 -38.68 2.45
C THR A 391 49.49 -38.08 1.71
N LYS A 392 50.62 -37.89 2.39
CA LYS A 392 51.83 -37.32 1.79
C LYS A 392 52.46 -38.24 0.74
N MET A 393 52.51 -39.55 1.00
CA MET A 393 53.21 -40.49 0.13
C MET A 393 52.34 -41.06 -0.99
N LEU A 394 51.04 -41.19 -0.77
CA LEU A 394 50.12 -41.88 -1.70
C LEU A 394 49.05 -40.94 -2.28
N GLY A 395 48.72 -39.82 -1.61
CA GLY A 395 47.47 -39.08 -1.78
C GLY A 395 47.23 -38.35 -3.10
N ALA A 396 48.23 -38.14 -3.96
CA ALA A 396 48.04 -37.39 -5.20
C ALA A 396 47.08 -38.08 -6.19
N ASP A 397 47.05 -39.43 -6.20
CA ASP A 397 46.26 -40.24 -7.12
C ASP A 397 45.64 -41.48 -6.42
N SER A 398 45.28 -41.33 -5.14
CA SER A 398 44.73 -42.43 -4.35
C SER A 398 43.55 -41.99 -3.49
N VAL A 399 42.57 -42.87 -3.35
CA VAL A 399 41.55 -42.78 -2.30
C VAL A 399 42.13 -43.45 -1.07
N ILE A 400 42.10 -42.77 0.07
CA ILE A 400 42.66 -43.28 1.34
C ILE A 400 41.57 -43.19 2.41
N GLY A 401 41.34 -44.29 3.11
CA GLY A 401 40.37 -44.36 4.19
C GLY A 401 40.90 -45.07 5.42
N ARG A 402 40.37 -44.71 6.58
CA ARG A 402 40.52 -45.48 7.81
C ARG A 402 39.30 -46.39 7.95
N VAL A 403 39.53 -47.70 7.83
CA VAL A 403 38.45 -48.70 7.73
C VAL A 403 38.25 -49.49 9.03
N GLY A 404 39.17 -49.37 9.97
CA GLY A 404 39.12 -49.99 11.30
C GLY A 404 39.88 -49.15 12.35
N GLY A 405 40.15 -49.76 13.51
CA GLY A 405 40.85 -49.07 14.60
C GLY A 405 42.26 -48.64 14.19
N ASP A 406 43.08 -49.59 13.77
CA ASP A 406 44.46 -49.44 13.31
C ASP A 406 44.65 -49.87 11.84
N GLU A 407 43.53 -50.03 11.13
CA GLU A 407 43.45 -50.49 9.75
C GLU A 407 43.12 -49.33 8.80
N PHE A 408 43.92 -49.26 7.73
CA PHE A 408 43.80 -48.28 6.67
C PHE A 408 43.68 -48.98 5.33
N ALA A 409 42.94 -48.36 4.41
CA ALA A 409 42.79 -48.85 3.06
C ALA A 409 43.21 -47.78 2.06
N VAL A 410 43.83 -48.22 0.97
CA VAL A 410 44.24 -47.38 -0.14
C VAL A 410 43.73 -47.99 -1.42
N TYR A 411 43.06 -47.19 -2.23
CA TYR A 411 42.63 -47.56 -3.57
C TYR A 411 43.29 -46.66 -4.61
N ARG A 412 43.82 -47.27 -5.67
CA ARG A 412 44.40 -46.57 -6.82
C ARG A 412 43.89 -47.15 -8.12
N LYS A 413 43.72 -46.26 -9.10
CA LYS A 413 43.38 -46.58 -10.47
C LYS A 413 44.53 -46.17 -11.37
N PHE A 414 44.98 -47.09 -12.22
CA PHE A 414 45.99 -46.84 -13.25
C PHE A 414 45.37 -47.05 -14.63
N THR A 415 45.56 -46.10 -15.54
CA THR A 415 45.02 -46.19 -16.91
C THR A 415 46.13 -46.22 -17.93
N GLY A 416 46.14 -47.23 -18.80
CA GLY A 416 47.16 -47.44 -19.84
C GLY A 416 48.44 -48.10 -19.34
N TRP A 417 48.45 -48.68 -18.14
CA TRP A 417 49.60 -49.37 -17.55
C TRP A 417 49.40 -50.88 -17.62
N THR A 418 50.48 -51.62 -17.86
CA THR A 418 50.45 -53.09 -17.77
C THR A 418 50.48 -53.53 -16.29
N LEU A 419 49.86 -54.67 -15.97
CA LEU A 419 49.86 -55.25 -14.61
C LEU A 419 51.28 -55.32 -14.01
N GLU A 420 52.27 -55.72 -14.80
CA GLU A 420 53.67 -55.81 -14.38
C GLU A 420 54.27 -54.43 -14.02
N SER A 421 53.93 -53.39 -14.77
CA SER A 421 54.40 -52.02 -14.50
C SER A 421 53.76 -51.45 -13.23
N VAL A 422 52.46 -51.69 -13.04
CA VAL A 422 51.75 -51.33 -11.81
C VAL A 422 52.34 -52.08 -10.63
N ARG A 423 52.61 -53.39 -10.76
CA ARG A 423 53.23 -54.20 -9.71
C ARG A 423 54.57 -53.61 -9.26
N LYS A 424 55.51 -53.37 -10.18
CA LYS A 424 56.82 -52.76 -9.88
C LYS A 424 56.69 -51.40 -9.19
N LYS A 425 55.75 -50.57 -9.66
CA LYS A 425 55.48 -49.26 -9.07
C LYS A 425 54.98 -49.37 -7.63
N MET A 426 54.04 -50.27 -7.37
CA MET A 426 53.50 -50.52 -6.05
C MET A 426 54.53 -51.13 -5.09
N GLU A 427 55.38 -52.06 -5.55
CA GLU A 427 56.47 -52.61 -4.72
C GLU A 427 57.44 -51.52 -4.27
N PHE A 428 57.82 -50.62 -5.18
CA PHE A 428 58.68 -49.49 -4.86
C PHE A 428 58.03 -48.54 -3.84
N GLU A 429 56.76 -48.17 -4.05
CA GLU A 429 56.05 -47.26 -3.14
C GLU A 429 55.80 -47.87 -1.76
N LEU A 430 55.41 -49.14 -1.68
CA LEU A 430 55.18 -49.83 -0.40
C LEU A 430 56.48 -49.99 0.38
N ARG A 431 57.59 -50.27 -0.30
CA ARG A 431 58.91 -50.30 0.32
C ARG A 431 59.30 -48.93 0.88
N LEU A 432 59.16 -47.88 0.07
CA LEU A 432 59.44 -46.51 0.53
C LEU A 432 58.53 -46.13 1.71
N LEU A 433 57.25 -46.49 1.66
CA LEU A 433 56.31 -46.21 2.73
C LEU A 433 56.73 -46.89 4.05
N ALA A 434 57.13 -48.16 3.99
CA ALA A 434 57.63 -48.87 5.16
C ALA A 434 58.92 -48.23 5.70
N GLU A 435 59.88 -47.90 4.83
CA GLU A 435 61.14 -47.24 5.22
C GLU A 435 60.89 -45.86 5.86
N ASP A 436 60.01 -45.05 5.28
CA ASP A 436 59.65 -43.74 5.81
C ASP A 436 58.87 -43.85 7.12
N PHE A 437 57.91 -44.78 7.22
CA PHE A 437 57.20 -45.06 8.48
C PHE A 437 58.19 -45.48 9.58
N THR A 438 59.16 -46.33 9.26
CA THR A 438 60.19 -46.72 10.21
C THR A 438 61.00 -45.50 10.66
N ARG A 439 61.41 -44.66 9.70
CA ARG A 439 62.26 -43.49 9.96
C ARG A 439 61.54 -42.40 10.77
N THR A 440 60.27 -42.12 10.48
CA THR A 440 59.56 -40.95 11.00
C THR A 440 58.70 -41.27 12.22
N ILE A 441 58.15 -42.49 12.30
CA ILE A 441 57.20 -42.90 13.35
C ILE A 441 57.81 -44.01 14.22
N SER A 442 58.11 -45.18 13.65
CA SER A 442 58.51 -46.39 14.41
C SER A 442 59.71 -46.16 15.35
N LYS A 443 60.71 -45.36 14.94
CA LYS A 443 61.90 -45.06 15.77
C LYS A 443 61.59 -44.43 17.12
N GLN A 444 60.44 -43.77 17.28
CA GLN A 444 60.00 -43.20 18.56
C GLN A 444 59.36 -44.26 19.48
N TYR A 445 59.05 -45.45 18.94
CA TYR A 445 58.30 -46.52 19.60
C TYR A 445 59.04 -47.88 19.51
N THR A 446 60.37 -47.86 19.62
CA THR A 446 61.21 -49.08 19.51
C THR A 446 60.84 -50.15 20.52
N GLU A 447 60.41 -49.76 21.74
CA GLU A 447 59.97 -50.70 22.78
C GLU A 447 58.68 -51.45 22.41
N CYS A 448 57.86 -50.85 21.54
CA CYS A 448 56.62 -51.46 21.04
C CYS A 448 56.84 -52.33 19.79
N ASN A 449 58.01 -52.23 19.13
CA ASN A 449 58.28 -52.82 17.81
C ASN A 449 57.16 -52.49 16.81
N LEU A 450 56.80 -51.20 16.72
CA LEU A 450 55.74 -50.71 15.83
C LEU A 450 56.19 -50.80 14.36
N SER A 451 55.40 -51.40 13.49
CA SER A 451 55.69 -51.49 12.04
C SER A 451 54.39 -51.51 11.24
N LEU A 452 54.48 -51.62 9.91
CA LEU A 452 53.31 -51.76 9.03
C LEU A 452 53.34 -53.12 8.35
N SER A 453 52.18 -53.78 8.32
CA SER A 453 51.93 -54.90 7.42
C SER A 453 50.92 -54.48 6.37
N ALA A 454 51.11 -54.93 5.12
CA ALA A 454 50.19 -54.64 4.03
C ALA A 454 49.78 -55.88 3.25
N GLY A 455 48.56 -55.87 2.73
CA GLY A 455 48.02 -56.84 1.80
C GLY A 455 47.57 -56.15 0.53
N VAL A 456 48.06 -56.63 -0.62
CA VAL A 456 47.83 -55.97 -1.91
C VAL A 456 47.04 -56.88 -2.84
N TYR A 457 45.93 -56.37 -3.37
CA TYR A 457 45.20 -56.97 -4.46
C TYR A 457 45.31 -56.08 -5.70
N ILE A 458 45.70 -56.69 -6.82
CA ILE A 458 45.79 -56.05 -8.13
C ILE A 458 44.95 -56.85 -9.11
N VAL A 459 44.16 -56.14 -9.92
CA VAL A 459 43.28 -56.75 -10.91
C VAL A 459 43.12 -55.79 -12.09
N ASP A 460 43.01 -56.34 -13.30
CA ASP A 460 42.57 -55.57 -14.45
C ASP A 460 41.10 -55.13 -14.30
N GLY A 461 40.70 -54.10 -15.04
CA GLY A 461 39.37 -53.51 -14.94
C GLY A 461 38.25 -54.44 -15.40
N GLU A 462 38.52 -55.36 -16.31
CA GLU A 462 37.54 -56.33 -16.82
C GLU A 462 37.20 -57.41 -15.78
N ASN A 463 38.22 -57.90 -15.08
CA ASN A 463 38.12 -58.92 -14.03
C ASN A 463 37.89 -58.33 -12.63
N SER A 464 37.74 -57.01 -12.52
CA SER A 464 37.49 -56.35 -11.24
C SER A 464 36.16 -56.81 -10.65
N SER A 465 36.17 -57.24 -9.39
CA SER A 465 34.97 -57.58 -8.62
C SER A 465 34.44 -56.34 -7.88
N ASP A 466 33.37 -56.52 -7.09
CA ASP A 466 32.87 -55.44 -6.22
C ASP A 466 33.86 -55.08 -5.09
N TYR A 467 33.57 -53.97 -4.42
CA TYR A 467 34.37 -53.43 -3.32
C TYR A 467 34.64 -54.48 -2.20
N GLU A 468 33.61 -55.22 -1.78
CA GLU A 468 33.71 -56.20 -0.69
C GLU A 468 34.65 -57.35 -1.06
N SER A 469 34.57 -57.82 -2.31
CA SER A 469 35.45 -58.85 -2.84
C SER A 469 36.90 -58.38 -2.90
N MET A 470 37.17 -57.16 -3.39
CA MET A 470 38.52 -56.58 -3.40
C MET A 470 39.09 -56.43 -1.99
N MET A 471 38.28 -55.91 -1.06
CA MET A 471 38.65 -55.74 0.34
C MET A 471 39.03 -57.08 0.96
N LYS A 472 38.23 -58.13 0.76
CA LYS A 472 38.48 -59.48 1.29
C LYS A 472 39.76 -60.11 0.72
N LYS A 473 40.03 -59.93 -0.57
CA LYS A 473 41.28 -60.43 -1.19
C LYS A 473 42.51 -59.72 -0.64
N ALA A 474 42.45 -58.39 -0.50
CA ALA A 474 43.52 -57.61 0.11
C ALA A 474 43.74 -57.98 1.59
N ASP A 475 42.67 -58.17 2.36
CA ASP A 475 42.73 -58.61 3.76
C ASP A 475 43.36 -60.01 3.91
N THR A 476 43.01 -60.95 3.03
CA THR A 476 43.63 -62.29 2.99
C THR A 476 45.16 -62.20 2.78
N ALA A 477 45.60 -61.29 1.91
CA ALA A 477 47.02 -61.03 1.70
C ALA A 477 47.67 -60.35 2.92
N LEU A 478 46.97 -59.42 3.58
CA LEU A 478 47.45 -58.77 4.81
C LEU A 478 47.65 -59.79 5.93
N TYR A 479 46.70 -60.71 6.09
CA TYR A 479 46.79 -61.80 7.06
C TYR A 479 48.05 -62.67 6.82
N LYS A 480 48.39 -62.94 5.55
CA LYS A 480 49.64 -63.62 5.18
C LYS A 480 50.89 -62.84 5.62
N SER A 481 50.92 -61.52 5.41
CA SER A 481 52.01 -60.66 5.89
C SER A 481 52.19 -60.71 7.41
N LYS A 482 51.08 -60.68 8.16
CA LYS A 482 51.11 -60.78 9.62
C LYS A 482 51.62 -62.14 10.10
N ARG A 483 51.21 -63.24 9.44
CA ARG A 483 51.68 -64.60 9.78
C ARG A 483 53.15 -64.84 9.43
N ASN A 484 53.65 -64.22 8.38
CA ASN A 484 55.04 -64.37 7.93
C ASN A 484 56.04 -63.53 8.73
N GLY A 485 55.67 -63.02 9.91
CA GLY A 485 56.57 -62.28 10.79
C GLY A 485 56.39 -60.76 10.78
N LYS A 486 55.30 -60.24 10.20
CA LYS A 486 54.95 -58.80 10.20
C LYS A 486 55.94 -57.92 9.43
N SER A 487 55.76 -56.60 9.47
CA SER A 487 56.67 -55.60 8.87
C SER A 487 56.96 -55.84 7.37
N GLN A 488 55.97 -56.33 6.63
CA GLN A 488 56.10 -56.67 5.21
C GLN A 488 54.77 -56.52 4.48
N TYR A 489 54.84 -56.59 3.15
CA TYR A 489 53.65 -56.69 2.32
C TYR A 489 53.57 -58.06 1.64
N SER A 490 52.35 -58.49 1.33
CA SER A 490 52.10 -59.70 0.56
C SER A 490 51.12 -59.39 -0.55
N TRP A 491 51.35 -60.01 -1.70
CA TRP A 491 50.40 -60.03 -2.80
C TRP A 491 49.33 -61.10 -2.55
N PHE A 492 48.08 -60.77 -2.86
CA PHE A 492 47.06 -61.81 -3.01
C PHE A 492 47.45 -62.70 -4.19
N VAL A 493 47.45 -64.00 -3.95
CA VAL A 493 47.62 -65.02 -4.98
C VAL A 493 46.41 -65.91 -4.86
N GLU A 494 45.66 -66.07 -5.95
CA GLU A 494 44.55 -67.01 -5.99
C GLU A 494 45.17 -68.41 -5.90
N ASN A 495 44.94 -69.11 -4.79
CA ASN A 495 45.36 -70.50 -4.68
C ASN A 495 44.63 -71.29 -5.78
N GLN A 496 45.40 -71.84 -6.71
CA GLN A 496 45.03 -73.06 -7.42
C GLN A 496 45.03 -74.19 -6.39
N ASP A 497 43.96 -74.31 -5.62
CA ASP A 497 43.61 -75.54 -4.91
C ASP A 497 42.44 -76.20 -5.65
#